data_AF-M0PDJ1-F1
#
_entry.id   AF-M0PDJ1-F1
#
_cell.length_a   1.000
_cell.length_b   1.000
_cell.length_c   1.000
_cell.angle_alpha   90.00
_cell.angle_beta   90.00
_cell.angle_gamma   90.00
#
_symmetry.space_group_name_H-M   'P 1'
#
loop_
_entity.id
_entity.type
_entity.pdbx_description
1 polymer ?
#
loop_
_entity_poly.entity_id
_entity_poly.type
_entity_poly.pdbx_seq_one_letter_code
_entity_poly.pdbx_strand_id
1 'polypeptide(L)'
;MEAYHLGENRVQPYARFEHAKAGHGSGAGYERWRSTEHRPHTTRAGREDVYVAHHRLLAVVECYPIDEPIESVLDDLAGKDVHHRNGIKWDNRAENIEPVDHGEHASITQQQMRAWAEDEKREHRQHTDGVTDDACAGCGESAELLATSPGFAGERCLECARQECDGEPIEV
;
A
#
# COMPACT_ATOMS: atom_id res chain seq x y z
N MET A 1 -1.95 -44.78 -6.39
CA MET A 1 -0.70 -43.99 -6.23
C MET A 1 -0.07 -43.87 -7.60
N GLU A 2 -0.49 -42.87 -8.38
CA GLU A 2 0.11 -42.58 -9.68
C GLU A 2 1.42 -41.81 -9.47
N ALA A 3 2.50 -42.35 -10.04
CA ALA A 3 3.82 -41.78 -9.98
C ALA A 3 3.88 -40.55 -10.91
N TYR A 4 4.11 -39.37 -10.34
CA TYR A 4 4.37 -38.15 -11.10
C TYR A 4 5.71 -38.30 -11.84
N HIS A 5 5.65 -38.52 -13.16
CA HIS A 5 6.82 -38.57 -14.03
C HIS A 5 7.48 -37.19 -14.12
N LEU A 6 8.67 -37.05 -13.52
CA LEU A 6 9.54 -35.87 -13.65
C LEU A 6 10.31 -35.95 -14.98
N GLY A 7 9.70 -35.48 -16.08
CA GLY A 7 10.38 -35.30 -17.37
C GLY A 7 11.39 -34.14 -17.36
N GLU A 8 12.43 -34.25 -18.20
CA GLU A 8 13.55 -33.31 -18.29
C GLU A 8 13.13 -31.87 -18.61
N ASN A 9 13.62 -30.94 -17.79
CA ASN A 9 13.17 -29.55 -17.70
C ASN A 9 14.01 -28.64 -18.62
N ARG A 10 13.39 -28.08 -19.68
CA ARG A 10 14.03 -27.09 -20.57
C ARG A 10 13.75 -25.62 -20.21
N VAL A 11 13.08 -25.31 -19.09
CA VAL A 11 12.80 -23.92 -18.66
C VAL A 11 12.83 -23.77 -17.13
N GLN A 12 13.83 -23.03 -16.61
CA GLN A 12 14.10 -22.63 -15.22
C GLN A 12 14.02 -23.77 -14.15
N PRO A 13 15.16 -24.27 -13.64
CA PRO A 13 15.20 -25.43 -12.76
C PRO A 13 14.69 -25.22 -11.31
N TYR A 14 14.30 -24.01 -10.91
CA TYR A 14 13.91 -23.70 -9.52
C TYR A 14 12.83 -22.62 -9.44
N ALA A 15 12.07 -22.63 -8.33
CA ALA A 15 11.15 -21.55 -7.98
C ALA A 15 11.93 -20.26 -7.69
N ARG A 16 11.41 -19.12 -8.14
CA ARG A 16 12.02 -17.80 -7.94
C ARG A 16 11.22 -16.98 -6.96
N PHE A 17 11.91 -16.34 -6.03
CA PHE A 17 11.34 -15.29 -5.21
C PHE A 17 11.39 -13.96 -5.96
N GLU A 18 10.25 -13.30 -6.11
CA GLU A 18 10.12 -12.02 -6.79
C GLU A 18 9.10 -11.13 -6.10
N HIS A 19 9.17 -9.82 -6.37
CA HIS A 19 8.14 -8.86 -5.96
C HIS A 19 7.17 -8.66 -7.12
N ALA A 20 5.87 -8.67 -6.85
CA ALA A 20 4.87 -8.30 -7.84
C ALA A 20 5.14 -6.87 -8.33
N LYS A 21 5.05 -6.66 -9.65
CA LYS A 21 5.26 -5.35 -10.26
C LYS A 21 4.39 -4.28 -9.59
N ALA A 22 4.91 -3.06 -9.49
CA ALA A 22 4.14 -1.90 -9.04
C ALA A 22 2.88 -1.73 -9.92
N GLY A 23 1.74 -1.46 -9.28
CA GLY A 23 0.46 -1.29 -9.95
C GLY A 23 -0.70 -1.19 -8.94
N HIS A 24 -1.91 -0.93 -9.43
CA HIS A 24 -3.12 -0.74 -8.61
C HIS A 24 -3.95 -2.02 -8.41
N GLY A 25 -3.41 -3.19 -8.77
CA GLY A 25 -4.11 -4.47 -8.62
C GLY A 25 -4.03 -5.04 -7.19
N SER A 26 -4.99 -5.88 -6.81
CA SER A 26 -5.04 -6.54 -5.49
C SER A 26 -3.78 -7.34 -5.15
N GLY A 27 -3.05 -7.83 -6.16
CA GLY A 27 -1.78 -8.56 -6.00
C GLY A 27 -0.50 -7.71 -6.12
N ALA A 28 -0.60 -6.40 -6.35
CA ALA A 28 0.58 -5.56 -6.58
C ALA A 28 1.34 -5.26 -5.28
N GLY A 29 2.67 -5.26 -5.35
CA GLY A 29 3.56 -4.95 -4.22
C GLY A 29 3.84 -6.11 -3.26
N TYR A 30 3.20 -7.28 -3.44
CA TYR A 30 3.48 -8.46 -2.61
C TYR A 30 4.72 -9.22 -3.09
N GLU A 31 5.46 -9.74 -2.12
CA GLU A 31 6.43 -10.81 -2.32
C GLU A 31 5.73 -12.10 -2.78
N ARG A 32 6.32 -12.83 -3.72
CA ARG A 32 5.76 -14.08 -4.25
C ARG A 32 6.82 -15.06 -4.71
N TRP A 33 6.47 -16.33 -4.65
CA TRP A 33 7.23 -17.40 -5.29
C TRP A 33 6.58 -17.74 -6.64
N ARG A 34 7.41 -17.88 -7.68
CA ARG A 34 6.97 -18.20 -9.04
C ARG A 34 7.73 -19.40 -9.59
N SER A 35 7.01 -20.34 -10.20
CA SER A 35 7.56 -21.56 -10.79
C SER A 35 6.75 -22.00 -12.01
N THR A 36 7.21 -23.06 -12.68
CA THR A 36 6.53 -23.65 -13.83
C THR A 36 6.03 -25.05 -13.45
N GLU A 37 4.74 -25.22 -13.20
CA GLU A 37 4.18 -26.45 -12.62
C GLU A 37 3.23 -27.19 -13.55
N HIS A 38 3.23 -28.52 -13.46
CA HIS A 38 2.26 -29.35 -14.16
C HIS A 38 0.90 -29.25 -13.45
N ARG A 39 -0.15 -28.85 -14.18
CA ARG A 39 -1.50 -28.67 -13.65
C ARG A 39 -2.50 -29.58 -14.36
N PRO A 40 -2.59 -30.87 -13.99
CA PRO A 40 -3.50 -31.81 -14.66
C PRO A 40 -4.98 -31.47 -14.44
N HIS A 41 -5.31 -30.60 -13.49
CA HIS A 41 -6.66 -30.12 -13.21
C HIS A 41 -7.09 -28.91 -14.07
N THR A 42 -6.20 -28.35 -14.90
CA THR A 42 -6.56 -27.29 -15.85
C THR A 42 -6.74 -27.88 -17.25
N THR A 43 -7.48 -27.19 -18.11
CA THR A 43 -7.72 -27.63 -19.50
C THR A 43 -6.50 -27.47 -20.42
N ARG A 44 -5.40 -26.92 -19.92
CA ARG A 44 -4.19 -26.67 -20.69
C ARG A 44 -3.26 -27.88 -20.65
N ALA A 45 -2.84 -28.31 -21.83
CA ALA A 45 -1.79 -29.32 -21.94
C ALA A 45 -0.42 -28.71 -21.55
N GLY A 46 0.35 -29.43 -20.73
CA GLY A 46 1.71 -29.07 -20.37
C GLY A 46 1.86 -28.45 -18.98
N ARG A 47 3.01 -27.79 -18.74
CA ARG A 47 3.29 -27.07 -17.48
C ARG A 47 2.98 -25.59 -17.66
N GLU A 48 2.46 -24.96 -16.61
CA GLU A 48 2.05 -23.57 -16.60
C GLU A 48 2.91 -22.73 -15.67
N ASP A 49 3.10 -21.47 -16.00
CA ASP A 49 3.70 -20.47 -15.13
C ASP A 49 2.71 -20.11 -14.01
N VAL A 50 3.15 -20.30 -12.77
CA VAL A 50 2.30 -20.20 -11.57
C VAL A 50 3.02 -19.40 -10.51
N TYR A 51 2.25 -18.78 -9.63
CA TYR A 51 2.81 -18.09 -8.48
C TYR A 51 1.93 -18.26 -7.25
N VAL A 52 2.54 -18.07 -6.09
CA VAL A 52 1.86 -17.98 -4.80
C VAL A 52 2.44 -16.78 -4.03
N ALA A 53 1.58 -15.99 -3.40
CA ALA A 53 2.03 -14.90 -2.55
C ALA A 53 2.75 -15.43 -1.31
N HIS A 54 3.82 -14.75 -0.89
CA HIS A 54 4.64 -15.18 0.24
C HIS A 54 3.83 -15.26 1.54
N HIS A 55 3.00 -14.26 1.82
CA HIS A 55 2.13 -14.25 3.00
C HIS A 55 1.15 -15.44 3.02
N ARG A 56 0.74 -15.99 1.85
CA ARG A 56 -0.12 -17.17 1.79
C ARG A 56 0.63 -18.43 2.18
N LEU A 57 1.91 -18.54 1.84
CA LEU A 57 2.75 -19.64 2.31
C LEU A 57 3.00 -19.55 3.82
N LEU A 58 3.23 -18.33 4.33
CA LEU A 58 3.42 -18.12 5.76
C LEU A 58 2.17 -18.44 6.57
N ALA A 59 0.98 -18.09 6.07
CA ALA A 59 -0.28 -18.40 6.73
C ALA A 59 -0.47 -19.90 6.97
N VAL A 60 0.01 -20.78 6.07
CA VAL A 60 -0.04 -22.25 6.26
C VAL A 60 0.68 -22.67 7.54
N VAL A 61 1.78 -21.99 7.89
CA VAL A 61 2.64 -22.37 9.03
C VAL A 61 2.25 -21.61 10.30
N GLU A 62 1.89 -20.34 10.18
CA GLU A 62 1.66 -19.45 11.32
C GLU A 62 0.21 -19.43 11.82
N CYS A 63 -0.76 -19.75 10.95
CA CYS A 63 -2.18 -19.60 11.27
C CYS A 63 -2.90 -20.92 11.51
N TYR A 64 -2.25 -22.05 11.23
CA TYR A 64 -2.82 -23.39 11.40
C TYR A 64 -1.95 -24.23 12.33
N PRO A 65 -2.54 -25.15 13.12
CA PRO A 65 -1.79 -26.11 13.93
C PRO A 65 -0.86 -26.99 13.07
N ILE A 66 0.34 -27.29 13.57
CA ILE A 66 1.33 -28.13 12.86
C ILE A 66 0.84 -29.56 12.60
N ASP A 67 -0.11 -30.04 13.39
CA ASP A 67 -0.75 -31.35 13.28
C ASP A 67 -1.99 -31.35 12.39
N GLU A 68 -2.42 -30.19 11.89
CA GLU A 68 -3.52 -30.12 10.94
C GLU A 68 -3.09 -30.70 9.58
N PRO A 69 -3.89 -31.61 8.98
CA PRO A 69 -3.58 -32.14 7.66
C PRO A 69 -3.50 -31.02 6.61
N ILE A 70 -2.46 -31.05 5.78
CA ILE A 70 -2.23 -30.02 4.76
C ILE A 70 -3.42 -29.88 3.81
N GLU A 71 -4.13 -30.97 3.52
CA GLU A 71 -5.34 -30.95 2.69
C GLU A 71 -6.45 -30.11 3.32
N SER A 72 -6.66 -30.21 4.65
CA SER A 72 -7.63 -29.40 5.40
C SER A 72 -7.28 -27.91 5.33
N VAL A 73 -6.00 -27.59 5.55
CA VAL A 73 -5.49 -26.22 5.47
C VAL A 73 -5.67 -25.64 4.07
N LEU A 74 -5.38 -26.42 3.02
CA LEU A 74 -5.53 -25.97 1.63
C LEU A 74 -7.00 -25.79 1.24
N ASP A 75 -7.90 -26.66 1.71
CA ASP A 75 -9.34 -26.54 1.48
C ASP A 75 -9.91 -25.28 2.17
N ASP A 76 -9.49 -24.98 3.40
CA ASP A 76 -9.88 -23.76 4.11
C ASP A 76 -9.33 -22.49 3.42
N LEU A 77 -8.05 -22.50 3.05
CA LEU A 77 -7.41 -21.39 2.32
C LEU A 77 -7.94 -21.18 0.90
N ALA A 78 -8.67 -22.14 0.33
CA ALA A 78 -9.31 -21.98 -0.98
C ALA A 78 -10.48 -20.98 -0.94
N GLY A 79 -11.13 -20.83 0.23
CA GLY A 79 -12.21 -19.86 0.46
C GLY A 79 -11.76 -18.53 1.09
N LYS A 80 -10.48 -18.43 1.46
CA LYS A 80 -9.95 -17.34 2.28
C LYS A 80 -8.80 -16.58 1.62
N ASP A 81 -8.75 -15.29 1.90
CA ASP A 81 -7.60 -14.42 1.66
C ASP A 81 -6.77 -14.29 2.92
N VAL A 82 -5.48 -13.99 2.78
CA VAL A 82 -4.63 -13.68 3.94
C VAL A 82 -4.54 -12.17 4.06
N HIS A 83 -5.02 -11.64 5.17
CA HIS A 83 -5.11 -10.22 5.44
C HIS A 83 -3.95 -9.73 6.32
N HIS A 84 -3.39 -8.58 5.97
CA HIS A 84 -2.45 -7.84 6.81
C HIS A 84 -3.24 -6.84 7.69
N ARG A 85 -3.30 -7.09 9.00
CA ARG A 85 -4.08 -6.27 9.95
C ARG A 85 -3.73 -4.79 9.90
N ASN A 86 -2.44 -4.48 9.75
CA ASN A 86 -1.95 -3.10 9.65
C ASN A 86 -2.01 -2.51 8.22
N GLY A 87 -2.48 -3.26 7.22
CA GLY A 87 -2.51 -2.84 5.81
C GLY A 87 -1.14 -2.79 5.12
N ILE A 88 -0.05 -3.13 5.82
CA ILE A 88 1.31 -3.08 5.29
C ILE A 88 1.66 -4.42 4.64
N LYS A 89 1.66 -4.44 3.31
CA LYS A 89 1.82 -5.65 2.48
C LYS A 89 3.11 -6.45 2.68
N TRP A 90 4.17 -5.79 3.14
CA TRP A 90 5.49 -6.41 3.38
C TRP A 90 5.67 -6.89 4.83
N ASP A 91 4.76 -6.55 5.74
CA ASP A 91 4.87 -6.92 7.15
C ASP A 91 4.29 -8.32 7.39
N ASN A 92 5.10 -9.34 7.13
CA ASN A 92 4.70 -10.74 7.21
C ASN A 92 4.85 -11.39 8.61
N ARG A 93 4.90 -10.59 9.68
CA ARG A 93 4.94 -11.14 11.05
C ARG A 93 3.68 -11.93 11.35
N ALA A 94 3.82 -13.04 12.09
CA ALA A 94 2.75 -13.97 12.41
C ALA A 94 1.55 -13.27 13.06
N GLU A 95 1.80 -12.32 13.98
CA GLU A 95 0.75 -11.55 14.66
C GLU A 95 -0.03 -10.58 13.74
N ASN A 96 0.49 -10.30 12.55
CA ASN A 96 -0.05 -9.33 11.61
C ASN A 96 -0.81 -9.96 10.44
N ILE A 97 -0.68 -11.27 10.22
CA ILE A 97 -1.37 -11.99 9.14
C ILE A 97 -2.49 -12.86 9.69
N GLU A 98 -3.60 -12.95 8.98
CA GLU A 98 -4.69 -13.86 9.33
C GLU A 98 -5.49 -14.30 8.09
N PRO A 99 -5.96 -15.57 8.02
CA PRO A 99 -6.90 -16.00 7.00
C PRO A 99 -8.28 -15.42 7.27
N VAL A 100 -8.89 -14.80 6.27
CA VAL A 100 -10.21 -14.16 6.34
C VAL A 100 -11.02 -14.56 5.12
N ASP A 101 -12.33 -14.78 5.29
CA ASP A 101 -13.20 -15.14 4.16
C ASP A 101 -13.16 -14.07 3.07
N HIS A 102 -13.17 -14.47 1.79
CA HIS A 102 -13.09 -13.53 0.66
C HIS A 102 -14.10 -12.39 0.73
N GLY A 103 -15.34 -12.68 1.17
CA GLY A 103 -16.38 -11.66 1.32
C GLY A 103 -16.07 -10.64 2.42
N GLU A 104 -15.50 -11.10 3.53
CA GLU A 104 -15.07 -10.25 4.64
C GLU A 104 -13.81 -9.45 4.26
N HIS A 105 -12.83 -10.08 3.61
CA HIS A 105 -11.62 -9.41 3.15
C HIS A 105 -11.92 -8.27 2.15
N ALA A 106 -12.87 -8.47 1.24
CA ALA A 106 -13.35 -7.41 0.35
C ALA A 106 -14.00 -6.26 1.13
N SER A 107 -14.78 -6.57 2.18
CA SER A 107 -15.40 -5.57 3.05
C SER A 107 -14.36 -4.77 3.84
N ILE A 108 -13.37 -5.44 4.44
CA ILE A 108 -12.28 -4.80 5.19
C ILE A 108 -11.46 -3.89 4.27
N THR A 109 -11.11 -4.37 3.08
CA THR A 109 -10.36 -3.57 2.10
C THR A 109 -11.13 -2.31 1.72
N GLN A 110 -12.46 -2.43 1.51
CA GLN A 110 -13.31 -1.28 1.21
C GLN A 110 -13.44 -0.32 2.39
N GLN A 111 -13.51 -0.82 3.62
CA GLN A 111 -13.53 0.01 4.83
C GLN A 111 -12.21 0.76 5.01
N GLN A 112 -11.07 0.10 4.84
CA GLN A 112 -9.74 0.72 4.91
C GLN A 112 -9.57 1.79 3.83
N MET A 113 -9.98 1.51 2.58
CA MET A 113 -9.94 2.51 1.51
C MET A 113 -10.84 3.73 1.81
N ARG A 114 -12.01 3.53 2.42
CA ARG A 114 -12.89 4.63 2.82
C ARG A 114 -12.29 5.46 3.95
N ALA A 115 -11.72 4.81 4.96
CA ALA A 115 -11.04 5.49 6.07
C ALA A 115 -9.87 6.33 5.56
N TRP A 116 -9.05 5.80 4.65
CA TRP A 116 -7.96 6.56 4.02
C TRP A 116 -8.48 7.75 3.22
N ALA A 117 -9.55 7.57 2.45
CA ALA A 117 -10.15 8.68 1.69
C ALA A 117 -10.78 9.75 2.62
N GLU A 118 -11.26 9.38 3.81
CA GLU A 118 -11.74 10.32 4.82
C GLU A 118 -10.59 11.08 5.50
N ASP A 119 -9.50 10.38 5.82
CA ASP A 119 -8.28 10.96 6.38
C ASP A 119 -7.64 11.94 5.37
N GLU A 120 -7.50 11.55 4.10
CA GLU A 120 -6.98 12.40 3.03
C GLU A 120 -7.86 13.66 2.84
N LYS A 121 -9.19 13.52 2.90
CA LYS A 121 -10.10 14.68 2.88
C LYS A 121 -9.93 15.59 4.09
N ARG A 122 -9.70 15.02 5.28
CA ARG A 122 -9.46 15.79 6.51
C ARG A 122 -8.15 16.57 6.40
N GLU A 123 -7.08 15.92 5.96
CA GLU A 123 -5.78 16.57 5.73
C GLU A 123 -5.89 17.67 4.67
N HIS A 124 -6.56 17.40 3.55
CA HIS A 124 -6.81 18.42 2.53
C HIS A 124 -7.61 19.61 3.08
N ARG A 125 -8.65 19.36 3.89
CA ARG A 125 -9.42 20.44 4.55
C ARG A 125 -8.55 21.25 5.51
N GLN A 126 -7.75 20.60 6.35
CA GLN A 126 -6.82 21.28 7.26
C GLN A 126 -5.80 22.11 6.49
N HIS A 127 -5.35 21.62 5.34
CA HIS A 127 -4.44 22.36 4.47
C HIS A 127 -5.13 23.57 3.81
N THR A 128 -6.38 23.44 3.36
CA THR A 128 -7.12 24.57 2.74
C THR A 128 -7.64 25.58 3.74
N ASP A 129 -8.04 25.16 4.95
CA ASP A 129 -8.55 26.05 6.00
C ASP A 129 -7.43 26.88 6.68
N GLY A 130 -6.17 26.50 6.46
CA GLY A 130 -4.98 27.25 6.87
C GLY A 130 -4.48 28.26 5.84
N VAL A 131 -5.08 28.31 4.64
CA VAL A 131 -4.83 29.36 3.65
C VAL A 131 -5.80 30.49 3.95
N THR A 132 -5.40 31.39 4.85
CA THR A 132 -6.10 32.67 4.99
C THR A 132 -5.79 33.50 3.75
N ASP A 133 -6.83 33.97 3.05
CA ASP A 133 -6.72 34.90 1.92
C ASP A 133 -6.40 36.31 2.47
N ASP A 134 -5.33 36.41 3.26
CA ASP A 134 -4.97 37.65 3.92
C ASP A 134 -4.32 38.57 2.89
N ALA A 135 -4.97 39.71 2.66
CA ALA A 135 -4.49 40.69 1.71
C ALA A 135 -3.30 41.46 2.28
N CYS A 136 -2.24 41.59 1.48
CA CYS A 136 -1.10 42.44 1.79
C CYS A 136 -1.58 43.89 2.03
N ALA A 137 -1.29 44.47 3.19
CA ALA A 137 -1.71 45.84 3.48
C ALA A 137 -0.97 46.91 2.64
N GLY A 138 0.06 46.52 1.87
CA GLY A 138 0.78 47.39 0.93
C GLY A 138 0.16 47.43 -0.46
N CYS A 139 0.05 46.27 -1.12
CA CYS A 139 -0.47 46.17 -2.50
C CYS A 139 -1.94 45.77 -2.61
N GLY A 140 -2.55 45.29 -1.51
CA GLY A 140 -3.93 44.81 -1.48
C GLY A 140 -4.16 43.46 -2.16
N GLU A 141 -3.12 42.82 -2.68
CA GLU A 141 -3.20 41.49 -3.28
C GLU A 141 -3.16 40.40 -2.19
N SER A 142 -3.83 39.28 -2.44
CA SER A 142 -3.77 38.13 -1.56
C SER A 142 -2.38 37.50 -1.57
N ALA A 143 -1.93 37.08 -0.40
CA ALA A 143 -0.63 36.44 -0.23
C ALA A 143 -0.76 35.20 0.65
N GLU A 144 -0.14 34.10 0.22
CA GLU A 144 -0.09 32.85 0.98
C GLU A 144 0.72 32.97 2.28
N LEU A 145 1.64 33.95 2.34
CA LEU A 145 2.48 34.27 3.49
C LEU A 145 2.61 35.78 3.64
N LEU A 146 2.27 36.25 4.83
CA LEU A 146 2.43 37.63 5.23
C LEU A 146 3.62 37.77 6.18
N ALA A 147 4.31 38.89 6.06
CA ALA A 147 5.50 39.19 6.82
C ALA A 147 5.35 40.51 7.57
N THR A 148 6.03 40.62 8.70
CA THR A 148 6.12 41.83 9.51
C THR A 148 7.56 42.29 9.63
N SER A 149 7.76 43.60 9.83
CA SER A 149 9.08 44.19 10.05
C SER A 149 8.93 45.50 10.82
N PRO A 150 9.89 45.90 11.66
CA PRO A 150 9.94 47.25 12.21
C PRO A 150 9.97 48.37 11.15
N GLY A 151 10.44 48.05 9.93
CA GLY A 151 10.56 49.00 8.82
C GLY A 151 9.23 49.42 8.17
N PHE A 152 8.12 48.72 8.44
CA PHE A 152 6.80 49.07 7.89
C PHE A 152 5.66 48.71 8.85
N ALA A 153 4.52 49.38 8.71
CA ALA A 153 3.35 49.11 9.53
C ALA A 153 2.41 48.07 8.89
N GLY A 154 2.00 47.09 9.70
CA GLY A 154 1.09 46.02 9.30
C GLY A 154 1.80 44.86 8.61
N GLU A 155 1.01 43.98 8.01
CA GLU A 155 1.50 42.79 7.33
C GLU A 155 1.69 43.04 5.83
N ARG A 156 2.76 42.47 5.26
CA ARG A 156 3.14 42.63 3.86
C ARG A 156 3.42 41.29 3.20
N CYS A 157 3.07 41.14 1.92
CA CYS A 157 3.60 40.02 1.14
C CYS A 157 5.15 40.11 1.07
N LEU A 158 5.81 38.98 0.81
CA LEU A 158 7.28 38.92 0.79
C LEU A 158 7.94 39.90 -0.20
N GLU A 159 7.24 40.27 -1.27
CA GLU A 159 7.73 41.24 -2.25
C GLU A 159 7.69 42.68 -1.70
N CYS A 160 6.54 43.12 -1.18
CA CYS A 160 6.43 44.42 -0.52
C CYS A 160 7.33 44.52 0.71
N ALA A 161 7.44 43.44 1.51
CA ALA A 161 8.29 43.40 2.69
C ALA A 161 9.77 43.63 2.33
N ARG A 162 10.28 43.00 1.27
CA ARG A 162 11.66 43.22 0.79
C ARG A 162 11.90 44.63 0.26
N GLN A 163 10.87 45.27 -0.28
CA GLN A 163 10.96 46.62 -0.82
C GLN A 163 10.86 47.68 0.27
N GLU A 164 10.04 47.45 1.30
CA GLU A 164 9.71 48.42 2.34
C GLU A 164 10.53 48.26 3.64
N CYS A 165 11.21 47.13 3.87
CA CYS A 165 11.88 46.89 5.16
C CYS A 165 13.07 47.82 5.45
N ASP A 166 13.59 48.57 4.48
CA ASP A 166 14.72 49.50 4.64
C ASP A 166 15.94 48.91 5.40
N GLY A 167 16.18 47.60 5.22
CA GLY A 167 17.28 46.87 5.88
C GLY A 167 16.95 46.29 7.26
N GLU A 168 15.76 46.52 7.79
CA GLU A 168 15.24 45.89 9.01
C GLU A 168 14.92 44.39 8.77
N PRO A 169 14.96 43.55 9.82
CA PRO A 169 14.66 42.13 9.68
C PRO A 169 13.18 41.92 9.30
N ILE A 170 12.95 40.89 8.48
CA ILE A 170 11.63 40.45 8.04
C ILE A 170 11.31 39.15 8.76
N GLU A 171 10.17 39.08 9.43
CA GLU A 171 9.63 37.89 10.10
C GLU A 171 8.38 37.40 9.35
N VAL A 172 8.26 36.08 9.18
CA VAL A 172 7.18 35.38 8.44
C VAL A 172 6.54 34.36 9.34
#